data_AF-A0A952Z7M1-F1
#
_entry.id   AF-A0A952Z7M1-F1
#
_cell.length_a   1.000
_cell.length_b   1.000
_cell.length_c   1.000
_cell.angle_alpha   90.00
_cell.angle_beta   90.00
_cell.angle_gamma   90.00
#
_symmetry.space_group_name_H-M   'P 1'
#
loop_
_entity.id
_entity.type
_entity.pdbx_description
1 polymer ?
#
loop_
_entity_poly.entity_id
_entity_poly.type
_entity_poly.pdbx_seq_one_letter_code
_entity_poly.pdbx_strand_id
1 'polypeptide(L)'
;QVRALVGEPTGRIPRFLSENHYALYGGDSEKKQSERRYRTMLQMLLEEDTQYARLYYEVQDTLNKARRAADRALDDINRQLEEAERTLQHMRNNAARLDDGTVVFRSTVDGHVYTEDGRQLSDDEAQDIEFSDNAPSQEDYNTQKQKVETLKKQEVEVKTYKRDVIDRAQERMDDENDPPSVEELEKIEQDIHVRKPAILSPYLYQEGLLENQSKPNNLTVAQDIAGNSPLEMPPMNSQFEKARLDIPDNEVFSVAGNNPTTAPAV
;
A
#
# COMPACT_ATOMS: atom_id res chain seq x y z
N GLN A 1 8.99 -5.29 80.75
CA GLN A 1 7.81 -5.77 81.51
C GLN A 1 6.64 -4.85 81.13
N VAL A 2 5.47 -5.21 80.61
CA VAL A 2 4.72 -6.46 80.34
C VAL A 2 3.83 -6.22 79.09
N ARG A 3 3.45 -7.32 78.44
CA ARG A 3 2.72 -7.63 77.20
C ARG A 3 1.18 -7.48 77.34
N ALA A 4 0.47 -7.14 76.25
CA ALA A 4 -0.88 -7.64 75.85
C ALA A 4 -1.34 -6.87 74.58
N LEU A 5 -1.46 -7.41 73.36
CA LEU A 5 -2.36 -8.44 72.81
C LEU A 5 -3.86 -8.16 73.00
N VAL A 6 -4.44 -7.47 72.01
CA VAL A 6 -5.86 -7.46 71.63
C VAL A 6 -5.81 -7.63 70.10
N GLY A 7 -6.32 -8.67 69.43
CA GLY A 7 -7.45 -9.55 69.74
C GLY A 7 -8.65 -9.21 68.87
N GLU A 8 -8.47 -9.02 67.55
CA GLU A 8 -9.60 -8.74 66.64
C GLU A 8 -10.36 -10.04 66.27
N PRO A 9 -11.70 -10.05 66.40
CA PRO A 9 -12.52 -11.24 66.22
C PRO A 9 -12.79 -11.58 64.75
N THR A 10 -12.62 -12.87 64.45
CA THR A 10 -12.88 -13.55 63.19
C THR A 10 -14.36 -13.50 62.78
N GLY A 11 -14.64 -12.80 61.68
CA GLY A 11 -15.93 -12.79 61.00
C GLY A 11 -16.24 -14.16 60.36
N ARG A 12 -17.14 -14.91 61.00
CA ARG A 12 -17.72 -16.17 60.51
C ARG A 12 -18.50 -15.94 59.21
N ILE A 13 -18.14 -16.66 58.16
CA ILE A 13 -18.95 -16.80 56.93
C ILE A 13 -20.06 -17.83 57.22
N PRO A 14 -21.36 -17.47 57.20
CA PRO A 14 -22.41 -18.46 57.29
C PRO A 14 -22.56 -19.19 55.94
N ARG A 15 -22.24 -20.50 55.96
CA ARG A 15 -22.60 -21.44 54.90
C ARG A 15 -24.09 -21.79 55.05
N PHE A 16 -24.96 -21.13 54.30
CA PHE A 16 -26.31 -21.63 54.08
C PHE A 16 -26.35 -22.43 52.79
N LEU A 17 -26.19 -23.74 52.94
CA LEU A 17 -26.82 -24.73 52.08
C LEU A 17 -28.32 -24.68 52.38
N SER A 18 -29.12 -24.24 51.41
CA SER A 18 -30.53 -24.59 51.34
C SER A 18 -30.75 -25.36 50.05
N GLU A 19 -30.98 -26.65 50.25
CA GLU A 19 -31.35 -27.67 49.29
C GLU A 19 -32.84 -27.54 48.96
N ASN A 20 -33.19 -27.82 47.70
CA ASN A 20 -34.52 -28.03 47.12
C ASN A 20 -35.43 -26.81 46.86
N HIS A 21 -35.71 -26.53 45.58
CA HIS A 21 -37.00 -26.91 44.98
C HIS A 21 -37.06 -26.55 43.48
N TYR A 22 -37.24 -27.57 42.63
CA TYR A 22 -37.96 -27.59 41.35
C TYR A 22 -38.11 -26.29 40.53
N ALA A 23 -37.36 -26.21 39.42
CA ALA A 23 -37.82 -25.57 38.19
C ALA A 23 -37.18 -26.26 36.96
N LEU A 24 -37.43 -27.57 36.83
CA LEU A 24 -37.38 -28.25 35.54
C LEU A 24 -38.55 -27.69 34.68
N TYR A 25 -38.26 -27.30 33.43
CA TYR A 25 -39.18 -26.82 32.37
C TYR A 25 -39.43 -25.30 32.17
N GLY A 26 -38.49 -24.41 32.55
CA GLY A 26 -38.56 -22.98 32.16
C GLY A 26 -37.33 -22.43 31.40
N GLY A 27 -36.20 -23.14 31.44
CA GLY A 27 -34.89 -22.60 31.07
C GLY A 27 -34.68 -22.25 29.60
N ASP A 28 -35.39 -22.89 28.66
CA ASP A 28 -35.21 -22.59 27.24
C ASP A 28 -35.80 -21.22 26.85
N SER A 29 -36.78 -20.71 27.61
CA SER A 29 -37.37 -19.40 27.35
C SER A 29 -36.51 -18.25 27.87
N GLU A 30 -35.89 -18.41 29.05
CA GLU A 30 -34.93 -17.45 29.60
C GLU A 30 -33.58 -17.51 28.87
N LYS A 31 -33.11 -18.70 28.47
CA LYS A 31 -31.94 -18.80 27.59
C LYS A 31 -32.19 -18.15 26.24
N LYS A 32 -33.31 -18.43 25.56
CA LYS A 32 -33.66 -17.75 24.30
C LYS A 32 -33.89 -16.24 24.47
N GLN A 33 -34.45 -15.79 25.60
CA GLN A 33 -34.54 -14.34 25.88
C GLN A 33 -33.17 -13.74 26.17
N SER A 34 -32.26 -14.43 26.85
CA SER A 34 -30.89 -13.98 27.06
C SER A 34 -30.08 -13.97 25.77
N GLU A 35 -30.21 -14.99 24.92
CA GLU A 35 -29.59 -15.07 23.58
C GLU A 35 -30.10 -13.96 22.66
N ARG A 36 -31.38 -13.58 22.76
CA ARG A 36 -31.93 -12.39 22.08
C ARG A 36 -31.43 -11.06 22.67
N ARG A 37 -31.09 -11.02 23.96
CA ARG A 37 -30.54 -9.82 24.64
C ARG A 37 -29.05 -9.61 24.38
N TYR A 38 -28.33 -10.61 23.87
CA TYR A 38 -26.92 -10.49 23.49
C TYR A 38 -26.70 -10.24 22.00
N ARG A 39 -27.77 -10.11 21.21
CA ARG A 39 -27.63 -9.65 19.82
C ARG A 39 -27.32 -8.17 19.84
N THR A 40 -26.14 -7.81 19.35
CA THR A 40 -25.79 -6.41 19.09
C THR A 40 -26.78 -5.82 18.09
N MET A 41 -27.02 -4.52 18.17
CA MET A 41 -27.94 -3.84 17.26
C MET A 41 -27.52 -4.08 15.80
N LEU A 42 -26.22 -4.10 15.55
CA LEU A 42 -25.64 -4.48 14.27
C LEU A 42 -26.06 -5.89 13.81
N GLN A 43 -25.96 -6.90 14.68
CA GLN A 43 -26.34 -8.27 14.30
C GLN A 43 -27.82 -8.37 13.91
N MET A 44 -28.70 -7.64 14.62
CA MET A 44 -30.13 -7.61 14.29
C MET A 44 -30.37 -6.98 12.91
N LEU A 45 -29.73 -5.84 12.62
CA LEU A 45 -29.81 -5.17 11.32
C LEU A 45 -29.30 -6.04 10.16
N LEU A 46 -28.17 -6.74 10.36
CA LEU A 46 -27.60 -7.62 9.34
C LEU A 46 -28.48 -8.84 9.04
N GLU A 47 -29.27 -9.31 10.00
CA GLU A 47 -30.22 -10.43 9.81
C GLU A 47 -31.55 -9.97 9.17
N GLU A 48 -32.01 -8.76 9.51
CA GLU A 48 -33.33 -8.26 9.10
C GLU A 48 -33.32 -7.53 7.74
N ASP A 49 -32.25 -6.78 7.44
CA ASP A 49 -32.13 -5.99 6.21
C ASP A 49 -30.97 -6.47 5.32
N THR A 50 -31.34 -7.22 4.28
CA THR A 50 -30.39 -7.74 3.28
C THR A 50 -29.68 -6.66 2.46
N GLN A 51 -30.32 -5.50 2.24
CA GLN A 51 -29.71 -4.40 1.49
C GLN A 51 -28.66 -3.71 2.35
N TYR A 52 -29.00 -3.43 3.61
CA TYR A 52 -28.05 -2.90 4.58
C TYR A 52 -26.85 -3.84 4.76
N ALA A 53 -27.09 -5.14 4.95
CA ALA A 53 -26.02 -6.11 5.13
C ALA A 53 -25.06 -6.15 3.94
N ARG A 54 -25.57 -6.12 2.71
CA ARG A 54 -24.74 -6.07 1.51
C ARG A 54 -23.85 -4.83 1.49
N LEU A 55 -24.43 -3.65 1.71
CA LEU A 55 -23.69 -2.39 1.72
C LEU A 55 -22.63 -2.39 2.82
N TYR A 56 -22.99 -2.83 4.02
CA TYR A 56 -22.05 -2.94 5.15
C TYR A 56 -20.81 -3.78 4.80
N TYR A 57 -21.01 -4.98 4.22
CA TYR A 57 -19.89 -5.84 3.83
C TYR A 57 -19.08 -5.27 2.67
N GLU A 58 -19.71 -4.56 1.73
CA GLU A 58 -19.04 -3.87 0.62
C GLU A 58 -18.13 -2.75 1.14
N VAL A 59 -18.65 -1.89 2.02
CA VAL A 59 -17.86 -0.84 2.67
C VAL A 59 -16.73 -1.43 3.51
N GLN A 60 -16.99 -2.52 4.24
CA GLN A 60 -15.97 -3.20 5.04
C GLN A 60 -14.86 -3.80 4.16
N ASP A 61 -15.20 -4.43 3.04
CA ASP A 61 -14.21 -4.92 2.07
C ASP A 61 -13.40 -3.77 1.47
N THR A 62 -14.07 -2.67 1.11
CA THR A 62 -13.42 -1.47 0.59
C THR A 62 -12.44 -0.87 1.59
N LEU A 63 -12.83 -0.76 2.85
CA LEU A 63 -11.99 -0.30 3.95
C LEU A 63 -10.77 -1.21 4.15
N ASN A 64 -10.99 -2.53 4.15
CA ASN A 64 -9.91 -3.52 4.30
C ASN A 64 -8.90 -3.45 3.15
N LYS A 65 -9.37 -3.31 1.91
CA LYS A 65 -8.50 -3.12 0.74
C LYS A 65 -7.74 -1.80 0.82
N ALA A 66 -8.39 -0.71 1.23
CA ALA A 66 -7.73 0.59 1.39
C ALA A 66 -6.64 0.54 2.48
N ARG A 67 -6.90 -0.15 3.60
CA ARG A 67 -5.94 -0.38 4.67
C ARG A 67 -4.72 -1.16 4.20
N ARG A 68 -4.92 -2.30 3.51
CA ARG A 68 -3.83 -3.10 2.94
C ARG A 68 -3.01 -2.30 1.92
N ALA A 69 -3.67 -1.50 1.08
CA ALA A 69 -3.00 -0.64 0.12
C ALA A 69 -2.15 0.44 0.81
N ALA A 70 -2.67 1.09 1.85
CA ALA A 70 -1.93 2.08 2.63
C ALA A 70 -0.74 1.45 3.37
N ASP A 71 -0.92 0.29 3.98
CA ASP A 71 0.16 -0.43 4.69
C ASP A 71 1.30 -0.81 3.72
N ARG A 72 0.98 -1.39 2.55
CA ARG A 72 2.00 -1.71 1.54
C ARG A 72 2.70 -0.47 0.99
N ALA A 73 1.96 0.61 0.76
CA ALA A 73 2.55 1.86 0.29
C ALA A 73 3.54 2.43 1.32
N LEU A 74 3.20 2.39 2.60
CA LEU A 74 4.12 2.82 3.67
C LEU A 74 5.37 1.94 3.73
N ASP A 75 5.21 0.62 3.63
CA ASP A 75 6.36 -0.31 3.63
C ASP A 75 7.31 -0.03 2.45
N ASP A 76 6.77 0.19 1.25
CA ASP A 76 7.57 0.51 0.07
C ASP A 76 8.21 1.90 0.16
N ILE A 77 7.48 2.92 0.64
CA ILE A 77 8.02 4.27 0.84
C ILE A 77 9.17 4.22 1.85
N ASN A 78 9.00 3.52 2.98
CA ASN A 78 10.03 3.40 4.00
C ASN A 78 11.29 2.71 3.46
N ARG A 79 11.13 1.64 2.68
CA ARG A 79 12.27 0.96 2.03
C ARG A 79 13.00 1.89 1.07
N GLN A 80 12.26 2.61 0.24
CA GLN A 80 12.84 3.57 -0.72
C GLN A 80 13.50 4.75 -0.03
N LEU A 81 12.95 5.21 1.10
CA LEU A 81 13.51 6.30 1.90
C LEU A 81 14.82 5.86 2.56
N GLU A 82 14.86 4.67 3.15
CA GLU A 82 16.08 4.10 3.73
C GLU A 82 17.19 3.95 2.67
N GLU A 83 16.86 3.37 1.52
CA GLU A 83 17.79 3.27 0.39
C GLU A 83 18.27 4.66 -0.05
N ALA A 84 17.34 5.61 -0.19
CA ALA A 84 17.66 6.93 -0.68
C ALA A 84 18.55 7.73 0.28
N GLU A 85 18.31 7.63 1.58
CA GLU A 85 19.13 8.25 2.62
C GLU A 85 20.51 7.61 2.71
N ARG A 86 20.62 6.28 2.55
CA ARG A 86 21.91 5.59 2.46
C ARG A 86 22.72 6.07 1.26
N THR A 87 22.10 6.19 0.09
CA THR A 87 22.76 6.74 -1.11
C THR A 87 23.22 8.17 -0.88
N LEU A 88 22.38 9.02 -0.28
CA LEU A 88 22.71 10.42 0.01
C LEU A 88 23.89 10.51 1.01
N GLN A 89 23.89 9.67 2.04
CA GLN A 89 25.02 9.60 2.98
C GLN A 89 26.30 9.12 2.31
N HIS A 90 26.21 8.12 1.43
CA HIS A 90 27.35 7.65 0.65
C HIS A 90 27.91 8.76 -0.26
N MET A 91 27.03 9.54 -0.91
CA MET A 91 27.43 10.71 -1.70
C MET A 91 28.18 11.74 -0.83
N ARG A 92 27.65 12.09 0.35
CA ARG A 92 28.32 13.01 1.29
C ARG A 92 29.67 12.51 1.80
N ASN A 93 29.83 11.19 1.92
CA ASN A 93 31.08 10.58 2.37
C ASN A 93 32.16 10.61 1.28
N ASN A 94 31.77 10.52 0.00
CA ASN A 94 32.69 10.51 -1.15
C ASN A 94 32.90 11.89 -1.78
N ALA A 95 32.07 12.87 -1.43
CA ALA A 95 32.23 14.25 -1.84
C ALA A 95 33.47 14.90 -1.22
N ALA A 96 34.02 15.87 -1.94
CA ALA A 96 35.16 16.65 -1.45
C ALA A 96 34.74 17.52 -0.26
N ARG A 97 35.71 17.93 0.55
CA ARG A 97 35.49 18.75 1.74
C ARG A 97 36.47 19.92 1.77
N LEU A 98 35.98 21.05 2.24
CA LEU A 98 36.81 22.20 2.59
C LEU A 98 37.52 21.97 3.94
N ASP A 99 38.48 22.82 4.26
CA ASP A 99 39.25 22.79 5.52
C ASP A 99 38.36 22.94 6.77
N ASP A 100 37.20 23.58 6.63
CA ASP A 100 36.18 23.73 7.67
C ASP A 100 35.29 22.47 7.84
N GLY A 101 35.46 21.47 6.97
CA GLY A 101 34.68 20.24 6.93
C GLY A 101 33.39 20.31 6.10
N THR A 102 33.10 21.45 5.47
CA THR A 102 31.93 21.64 4.61
C THR A 102 32.03 20.75 3.38
N VAL A 103 30.95 20.00 3.08
CA VAL A 103 30.87 19.13 1.91
C VAL A 103 30.60 19.96 0.66
N VAL A 104 31.37 19.70 -0.38
CA VAL A 104 31.28 20.40 -1.67
C VAL A 104 31.17 19.41 -2.82
N PHE A 105 30.43 19.81 -3.85
CA PHE A 105 30.19 19.03 -5.06
C PHE A 105 30.55 19.88 -6.27
N ARG A 106 31.11 19.24 -7.30
CA ARG A 106 31.36 19.88 -8.59
C ARG A 106 30.15 19.66 -9.50
N SER A 107 29.66 20.73 -10.11
CA SER A 107 28.63 20.65 -11.14
C SER A 107 29.21 20.06 -12.41
N THR A 108 28.47 19.13 -13.03
CA THR A 108 28.83 18.56 -14.34
C THR A 108 28.39 19.44 -15.51
N VAL A 109 27.46 20.38 -15.27
CA VAL A 109 26.90 21.28 -16.29
C VAL A 109 27.79 22.51 -16.46
N ASP A 110 28.16 23.15 -15.35
CA ASP A 110 28.83 24.45 -15.37
C ASP A 110 30.33 24.33 -15.04
N GLY A 111 30.74 23.21 -14.42
CA GLY A 111 32.09 23.02 -13.86
C GLY A 111 32.33 23.75 -12.54
N HIS A 112 31.40 24.59 -12.08
CA HIS A 112 31.50 25.30 -10.81
C HIS A 112 31.34 24.38 -9.60
N VAL A 113 31.90 24.80 -8.46
CA VAL A 113 31.80 24.07 -7.20
C VAL A 113 30.72 24.70 -6.32
N TYR A 114 29.83 23.85 -5.82
CA TYR A 114 28.73 24.22 -4.94
C TYR A 114 28.88 23.51 -3.60
N THR A 115 28.54 24.21 -2.52
CA THR A 115 28.41 23.63 -1.18
C THR A 115 27.11 22.83 -1.06
N GLU A 116 27.00 21.99 -0.04
CA GLU A 116 25.78 21.23 0.28
C GLU A 116 24.50 22.10 0.38
N ASP A 117 24.65 23.34 0.85
CA ASP A 117 23.56 24.31 1.01
C ASP A 117 23.19 25.03 -0.30
N GLY A 118 23.94 24.79 -1.38
CA GLY A 118 23.74 25.40 -2.69
C GLY A 118 24.46 26.74 -2.91
N ARG A 119 25.34 27.16 -1.99
CA ARG A 119 26.23 28.32 -2.20
C ARG A 119 27.34 27.94 -3.19
N GLN A 120 27.49 28.71 -4.26
CA GLN A 120 28.62 28.61 -5.19
C GLN A 120 29.89 29.17 -4.55
N LEU A 121 31.00 28.45 -4.69
CA LEU A 121 32.33 28.91 -4.29
C LEU A 121 32.97 29.76 -5.39
N SER A 122 33.84 30.70 -5.01
CA SER A 122 34.65 31.42 -6.00
C SER A 122 35.71 30.49 -6.62
N ASP A 123 36.20 30.86 -7.81
CA ASP A 123 37.24 30.07 -8.48
C ASP A 123 38.52 29.95 -7.62
N ASP A 124 38.85 31.00 -6.85
CA ASP A 124 39.98 31.00 -5.91
C ASP A 124 39.77 29.99 -4.77
N GLU A 125 38.55 29.90 -4.21
CA GLU A 125 38.22 28.91 -3.16
C GLU A 125 38.18 27.47 -3.71
N ALA A 126 37.81 27.31 -4.99
CA ALA A 126 37.65 26.02 -5.64
C ALA A 126 38.97 25.42 -6.14
N GLN A 127 40.00 26.24 -6.37
CA GLN A 127 41.25 25.82 -7.02
C GLN A 127 42.04 24.77 -6.24
N ASP A 128 41.99 24.82 -4.91
CA ASP A 128 42.75 23.93 -4.02
C ASP A 128 41.97 22.65 -3.65
N ILE A 129 40.75 22.48 -4.15
CA ILE A 129 39.88 21.35 -3.79
C ILE A 129 40.21 20.14 -4.67
N GLU A 130 40.80 19.11 -4.07
CA GLU A 130 41.03 17.83 -4.73
C GLU A 130 39.75 16.98 -4.75
N PHE A 131 39.16 16.78 -5.93
CA PHE A 131 38.01 15.90 -6.12
C PHE A 131 38.49 14.48 -6.43
N SER A 132 37.95 13.49 -5.71
CA SER A 132 38.16 12.09 -6.05
C SER A 132 37.48 11.75 -7.39
N ASP A 133 38.01 10.76 -8.12
CA ASP A 133 37.44 10.30 -9.39
C ASP A 133 35.99 9.79 -9.25
N ASN A 134 35.60 9.37 -8.04
CA ASN A 134 34.26 8.87 -7.71
C ASN A 134 33.41 9.91 -6.95
N ALA A 135 33.81 11.18 -6.96
CA ALA A 135 33.05 12.23 -6.30
C ALA A 135 31.70 12.44 -7.01
N PRO A 136 30.57 12.45 -6.27
CA PRO A 136 29.26 12.70 -6.86
C PRO A 136 29.15 14.14 -7.40
N SER A 137 28.33 14.32 -8.43
CA SER A 137 28.01 15.64 -8.96
C SER A 137 26.99 16.38 -8.08
N GLN A 138 26.94 17.70 -8.21
CA GLN A 138 25.91 18.51 -7.54
C GLN A 138 24.50 18.14 -8.02
N GLU A 139 24.36 17.82 -9.31
CA GLU A 139 23.08 17.47 -9.91
C GLU A 139 22.54 16.14 -9.36
N ASP A 140 23.40 15.14 -9.23
CA ASP A 140 23.06 13.83 -8.65
C ASP A 140 22.66 13.99 -7.17
N TYR A 141 23.43 14.78 -6.42
CA TYR A 141 23.13 15.06 -5.01
C TYR A 141 21.77 15.75 -4.84
N ASN A 142 21.50 16.79 -5.63
CA ASN A 142 20.23 17.52 -5.59
C ASN A 142 19.05 16.62 -5.98
N THR A 143 19.20 15.81 -7.02
CA THR A 143 18.18 14.84 -7.44
C THR A 143 17.86 13.86 -6.32
N GLN A 144 18.89 13.34 -5.66
CA GLN A 144 18.72 12.40 -4.56
C GLN A 144 18.09 13.05 -3.32
N LYS A 145 18.48 14.29 -2.99
CA LYS A 145 17.87 15.09 -1.92
C LYS A 145 16.39 15.33 -2.19
N GLN A 146 16.03 15.74 -3.40
CA GLN A 146 14.64 15.94 -3.81
C GLN A 146 13.83 14.64 -3.74
N LYS A 147 14.43 13.50 -4.09
CA LYS A 147 13.80 12.17 -3.94
C LYS A 147 13.45 11.89 -2.48
N VAL A 148 14.37 12.10 -1.54
CA VAL A 148 14.13 11.93 -0.10
C VAL A 148 13.00 12.85 0.38
N GLU A 149 13.01 14.12 0.00
CA GLU A 149 11.95 15.07 0.38
C GLU A 149 10.58 14.67 -0.19
N THR A 150 10.55 14.18 -1.43
CA THR A 150 9.31 13.70 -2.06
C THR A 150 8.76 12.48 -1.35
N LEU A 151 9.62 11.51 -1.03
CA LEU A 151 9.23 10.31 -0.27
C LEU A 151 8.71 10.66 1.12
N LYS A 152 9.34 11.60 1.83
CA LYS A 152 8.86 12.09 3.13
C LYS A 152 7.48 12.74 3.03
N LYS A 153 7.22 13.54 1.99
CA LYS A 153 5.90 14.13 1.75
C LYS A 153 4.84 13.05 1.50
N GLN A 154 5.16 12.07 0.66
CA GLN A 154 4.28 10.93 0.37
C GLN A 154 3.98 10.10 1.63
N GLU A 155 4.99 9.85 2.45
CA GLU A 155 4.83 9.14 3.72
C GLU A 155 3.83 9.86 4.65
N VAL A 156 3.98 11.17 4.80
CA VAL A 156 3.08 12.00 5.61
C VAL A 156 1.66 11.99 5.04
N GLU A 157 1.52 12.07 3.71
CA GLU A 157 0.22 12.03 3.04
C GLU A 157 -0.50 10.71 3.30
N VAL A 158 0.17 9.56 3.14
CA VAL A 158 -0.41 8.24 3.40
C VAL A 158 -0.72 8.04 4.89
N LYS A 159 0.16 8.48 5.80
CA LYS A 159 -0.10 8.44 7.26
C LYS A 159 -1.33 9.27 7.65
N THR A 160 -1.47 10.45 7.05
CA THR A 160 -2.61 11.34 7.29
C THR A 160 -3.90 10.70 6.77
N TYR A 161 -3.88 10.12 5.57
CA TYR A 161 -5.03 9.39 5.02
C TYR A 161 -5.42 8.20 5.91
N LYS A 162 -4.45 7.39 6.34
CA LYS A 162 -4.71 6.25 7.24
C LYS A 162 -5.37 6.71 8.54
N ARG A 163 -4.82 7.73 9.21
CA ARG A 163 -5.37 8.25 10.46
C ARG A 163 -6.74 8.92 10.30
N ASP A 164 -6.89 9.78 9.31
CA ASP A 164 -8.04 10.69 9.20
C ASP A 164 -9.20 10.15 8.36
N VAL A 165 -8.99 9.03 7.66
CA VAL A 165 -10.01 8.35 6.85
C VAL A 165 -10.16 6.90 7.31
N ILE A 166 -9.13 6.08 7.19
CA ILE A 166 -9.23 4.62 7.43
C ILE A 166 -9.52 4.32 8.90
N ASP A 167 -8.70 4.83 9.82
CA ASP A 167 -8.81 4.51 11.24
C ASP A 167 -10.13 5.04 11.83
N ARG A 168 -10.56 6.25 11.41
CA ARG A 168 -11.87 6.81 11.79
C ARG A 168 -13.05 6.02 11.22
N ALA A 169 -12.97 5.59 9.96
CA ALA A 169 -14.00 4.74 9.37
C ALA A 169 -14.09 3.39 10.08
N GLN A 170 -12.94 2.79 10.42
CA GLN A 170 -12.87 1.55 11.18
C GLN A 170 -13.50 1.71 12.56
N GLU A 171 -13.16 2.75 13.31
CA GLU A 171 -13.75 3.04 14.62
C GLU A 171 -15.28 3.18 14.53
N ARG A 172 -15.79 3.85 13.48
CA ARG A 172 -17.23 4.00 13.25
C ARG A 172 -17.92 2.68 12.88
N MET A 173 -17.27 1.83 12.08
CA MET A 173 -17.78 0.53 11.65
C MET A 173 -17.79 -0.51 12.77
N ASP A 174 -16.83 -0.41 13.70
CA ASP A 174 -16.68 -1.33 14.84
C ASP A 174 -17.63 -0.99 16.02
N ASP A 175 -18.43 0.07 15.94
CA ASP A 175 -19.43 0.39 16.95
C ASP A 175 -20.65 -0.55 16.84
N GLU A 176 -20.61 -1.64 17.60
CA GLU A 176 -21.67 -2.65 17.64
C GLU A 176 -22.99 -2.14 18.27
N ASN A 177 -22.93 -1.08 19.09
CA ASN A 177 -24.07 -0.57 19.84
C ASN A 177 -24.78 0.59 19.13
N ASP A 178 -24.05 1.34 18.32
CA ASP A 178 -24.56 2.39 17.45
C ASP A 178 -24.08 2.14 16.01
N PRO A 179 -24.61 1.12 15.29
CA PRO A 179 -24.14 0.80 13.96
C PRO A 179 -24.35 1.97 12.98
N PRO A 180 -23.47 2.13 11.96
CA PRO A 180 -23.61 3.20 10.97
C PRO A 180 -24.93 3.08 10.20
N SER A 181 -25.59 4.21 10.00
CA SER A 181 -26.72 4.30 9.08
C SER A 181 -26.28 4.11 7.62
N VAL A 182 -27.24 3.83 6.72
CA VAL A 182 -26.97 3.68 5.27
C VAL A 182 -26.26 4.91 4.70
N GLU A 183 -26.72 6.11 5.04
CA GLU A 183 -26.11 7.38 4.60
C GLU A 183 -24.67 7.54 5.13
N GLU A 184 -24.41 7.08 6.36
CA GLU A 184 -23.06 7.07 6.92
C GLU A 184 -22.15 6.06 6.21
N LEU A 185 -22.65 4.86 5.87
CA LEU A 185 -21.90 3.86 5.11
C LEU A 185 -21.48 4.40 3.73
N GLU A 186 -22.41 5.01 2.99
CA GLU A 186 -22.13 5.64 1.69
C GLU A 186 -21.09 6.77 1.83
N LYS A 187 -21.20 7.57 2.90
CA LYS A 187 -20.24 8.64 3.17
C LYS A 187 -18.85 8.09 3.49
N ILE A 188 -18.75 7.02 4.28
CA ILE A 188 -17.48 6.35 4.58
C ILE A 188 -16.83 5.86 3.28
N GLU A 189 -17.59 5.17 2.44
CA GLU A 189 -17.10 4.70 1.14
C GLU A 189 -16.63 5.86 0.26
N GLN A 190 -17.42 6.93 0.18
CA GLN A 190 -17.07 8.12 -0.58
C GLN A 190 -15.79 8.78 -0.04
N ASP A 191 -15.64 8.90 1.27
CA ASP A 191 -14.45 9.48 1.90
C ASP A 191 -13.19 8.67 1.58
N ILE A 192 -13.28 7.33 1.57
CA ILE A 192 -12.20 6.43 1.14
C ILE A 192 -11.80 6.71 -0.31
N HIS A 193 -12.76 6.91 -1.22
CA HIS A 193 -12.45 7.14 -2.64
C HIS A 193 -11.97 8.56 -2.96
N VAL A 194 -12.61 9.58 -2.37
CA VAL A 194 -12.37 11.00 -2.68
C VAL A 194 -11.09 11.49 -2.02
N ARG A 195 -10.82 11.08 -0.78
CA ARG A 195 -9.67 11.57 -0.01
C ARG A 195 -8.41 10.75 -0.22
N LYS A 196 -8.42 9.77 -1.13
CA LYS A 196 -7.24 8.92 -1.38
C LYS A 196 -6.08 9.75 -1.94
N PRO A 197 -4.87 9.60 -1.39
CA PRO A 197 -3.64 10.11 -1.98
C PRO A 197 -3.38 9.52 -3.38
N ALA A 198 -2.83 10.32 -4.29
CA ALA A 198 -2.50 9.86 -5.64
C ALA A 198 -1.52 8.67 -5.62
N ILE A 199 -0.59 8.66 -4.67
CA ILE A 199 0.41 7.61 -4.46
C ILE A 199 -0.19 6.23 -4.16
N LEU A 200 -1.45 6.16 -3.67
CA LEU A 200 -2.11 4.89 -3.39
C LEU A 200 -2.75 4.24 -4.62
N SER A 201 -2.92 4.96 -5.73
CA SER A 201 -3.56 4.44 -6.95
C SER A 201 -2.99 3.08 -7.43
N PRO A 202 -1.66 2.88 -7.53
CA PRO A 202 -1.12 1.58 -7.95
C PRO A 202 -1.44 0.45 -6.95
N TYR A 203 -1.43 0.75 -5.65
CA TYR A 203 -1.72 -0.23 -4.59
C TYR A 203 -3.20 -0.61 -4.55
N LEU A 204 -4.09 0.37 -4.73
CA LEU A 204 -5.54 0.15 -4.78
C LEU A 204 -5.95 -0.65 -6.02
N TYR A 205 -5.26 -0.46 -7.15
CA TYR A 205 -5.46 -1.28 -8.34
C TYR A 205 -5.07 -2.74 -8.08
N GLN A 206 -3.94 -2.99 -7.40
CA GLN A 206 -3.52 -4.34 -7.02
C GLN A 206 -4.51 -5.03 -6.06
N GLU A 207 -5.13 -4.25 -5.16
CA GLU A 207 -6.17 -4.75 -4.25
C GLU A 207 -7.55 -4.91 -4.90
N GLY A 208 -7.68 -4.58 -6.20
CA GLY A 208 -8.93 -4.72 -6.94
C GLY A 208 -9.99 -3.67 -6.56
N LEU A 209 -9.60 -2.52 -6.01
CA LEU A 209 -10.49 -1.38 -5.74
C LEU A 209 -10.69 -0.46 -6.94
N LEU A 210 -9.81 -0.54 -7.93
CA LEU A 210 -9.97 0.14 -9.19
C LEU A 210 -10.32 -0.93 -10.23
N GLU A 211 -11.62 -1.05 -10.50
CA GLU A 211 -12.09 -1.90 -11.59
C GLU A 211 -11.44 -1.42 -12.90
N ASN A 212 -10.95 -2.38 -13.67
CA ASN A 212 -10.34 -2.18 -14.96
C ASN A 212 -11.27 -1.37 -15.89
N GLN A 213 -11.08 -0.06 -15.98
CA GLN A 213 -11.61 0.72 -17.12
C GLN A 213 -10.97 0.31 -18.46
N SER A 214 -10.10 -0.71 -18.46
CA SER A 214 -9.41 -1.26 -19.62
C SER A 214 -9.89 -2.64 -20.06
N LYS A 215 -11.09 -3.11 -19.63
CA LYS A 215 -11.77 -4.16 -20.39
C LYS A 215 -12.75 -3.52 -21.39
N PRO A 216 -12.45 -3.50 -22.71
CA PRO A 216 -13.48 -3.22 -23.70
C PRO A 216 -14.50 -4.36 -23.64
N ASN A 217 -15.77 -4.01 -23.47
CA ASN A 217 -16.96 -4.81 -23.76
C ASN A 217 -16.83 -6.33 -23.55
N ASN A 218 -17.16 -6.81 -22.34
CA ASN A 218 -17.75 -8.13 -22.23
C ASN A 218 -19.12 -8.01 -21.55
N LEU A 219 -20.11 -8.09 -22.44
CA LEU A 219 -21.51 -8.38 -22.24
C LEU A 219 -21.92 -8.83 -20.83
N THR A 220 -22.90 -8.11 -20.31
CA THR A 220 -23.81 -8.56 -19.26
C THR A 220 -24.35 -9.96 -19.54
N VAL A 221 -24.19 -10.87 -18.56
CA VAL A 221 -24.75 -12.24 -18.52
C VAL A 221 -26.27 -12.28 -18.74
N ALA A 222 -26.97 -11.16 -18.61
CA ALA A 222 -28.39 -11.03 -18.88
C ALA A 222 -28.76 -11.05 -20.39
N GLN A 223 -27.81 -10.92 -21.31
CA GLN A 223 -28.08 -10.94 -22.76
C GLN A 223 -27.87 -12.31 -23.43
N ASP A 224 -27.33 -13.31 -22.74
CA ASP A 224 -27.00 -14.62 -23.32
C ASP A 224 -28.15 -15.65 -23.25
N ILE A 225 -29.32 -15.28 -22.70
CA ILE A 225 -30.51 -16.16 -22.59
C ILE A 225 -31.60 -15.78 -23.59
N ALA A 226 -31.59 -14.56 -24.14
CA ALA A 226 -32.57 -14.11 -25.12
C ALA A 226 -32.00 -14.25 -26.54
N GLY A 227 -32.23 -15.42 -27.13
CA GLY A 227 -31.73 -15.80 -28.44
C GLY A 227 -32.01 -14.80 -29.56
N ASN A 228 -30.99 -14.61 -30.40
CA ASN A 228 -31.05 -14.54 -31.85
C ASN A 228 -29.73 -13.95 -32.36
N SER A 229 -28.86 -14.79 -32.92
CA SER A 229 -28.30 -14.52 -34.25
C SER A 229 -27.66 -15.76 -34.85
N PRO A 230 -27.76 -15.95 -36.19
CA PRO A 230 -27.26 -17.13 -36.88
C PRO A 230 -25.73 -17.07 -37.03
N LEU A 231 -25.10 -18.24 -37.00
CA LEU A 231 -23.71 -18.44 -37.42
C LEU A 231 -23.54 -18.06 -38.90
N GLU A 232 -23.12 -16.83 -39.20
CA GLU A 232 -22.42 -16.52 -40.44
C GLU A 232 -20.93 -16.78 -40.24
N MET A 233 -20.49 -17.98 -40.62
CA MET A 233 -19.06 -18.22 -40.82
C MET A 233 -18.61 -17.58 -42.13
N PRO A 234 -17.52 -16.80 -42.14
CA PRO A 234 -16.96 -16.28 -43.37
C PRO A 234 -16.40 -17.42 -44.24
N PRO A 235 -16.48 -17.33 -45.59
CA PRO A 235 -15.89 -18.33 -46.47
C PRO A 235 -14.36 -18.30 -46.35
N MET A 236 -13.79 -19.42 -45.89
CA MET A 236 -12.36 -19.70 -46.03
C MET A 236 -12.02 -19.91 -47.52
N ASN A 237 -11.52 -18.87 -48.19
CA ASN A 237 -10.55 -18.97 -49.28
C ASN A 237 -10.17 -17.57 -49.81
N SER A 238 -8.89 -17.18 -49.66
CA SER A 238 -8.19 -16.23 -50.56
C SER A 238 -6.76 -15.86 -50.13
N GLN A 239 -6.21 -16.36 -49.02
CA GLN A 239 -4.85 -15.98 -48.60
C GLN A 239 -3.71 -16.88 -49.10
N PHE A 240 -3.96 -17.90 -49.94
CA PHE A 240 -2.92 -18.83 -50.40
C PHE A 240 -2.34 -18.57 -51.80
N GLU A 241 -2.63 -17.43 -52.46
CA GLU A 241 -2.12 -17.16 -53.82
C GLU A 241 -1.13 -15.99 -53.98
N LYS A 242 -0.49 -15.49 -52.91
CA LYS A 242 0.53 -14.42 -53.03
C LYS A 242 1.97 -14.80 -52.68
N ALA A 243 2.30 -16.09 -52.72
CA ALA A 243 3.68 -16.57 -52.58
C ALA A 243 4.15 -17.28 -53.86
N ARG A 244 4.15 -16.58 -55.00
CA ARG A 244 4.90 -16.98 -56.20
C ARG A 244 5.44 -15.73 -56.90
N LEU A 245 6.75 -15.79 -57.18
CA LEU A 245 7.58 -14.87 -57.95
C LEU A 245 7.88 -13.51 -57.30
N ASP A 246 9.06 -13.42 -56.67
CA ASP A 246 10.19 -12.72 -57.28
C ASP A 246 11.47 -13.01 -56.48
N ILE A 247 12.32 -13.86 -57.06
CA ILE A 247 13.70 -14.10 -56.62
C ILE A 247 14.59 -13.19 -57.47
N PRO A 248 15.27 -12.19 -56.89
CA PRO A 248 16.48 -11.67 -57.49
C PRO A 248 17.68 -12.47 -56.98
N ASP A 249 18.35 -13.14 -57.91
CA ASP A 249 19.72 -13.60 -57.78
C ASP A 249 20.63 -12.39 -57.51
N ASN A 250 21.34 -12.33 -56.39
CA ASN A 250 22.73 -11.87 -56.42
C ASN A 250 23.54 -12.10 -55.13
N GLU A 251 24.81 -12.44 -55.37
CA GLU A 251 26.02 -12.12 -54.60
C GLU A 251 26.31 -12.85 -53.27
N VAL A 252 26.97 -13.99 -53.47
CA VAL A 252 28.19 -14.46 -52.80
C VAL A 252 28.94 -13.38 -51.98
N PHE A 253 28.96 -13.53 -50.65
CA PHE A 253 30.04 -13.03 -49.82
C PHE A 253 30.53 -14.12 -48.86
N SER A 254 31.67 -14.71 -49.22
CA SER A 254 32.55 -15.47 -48.35
C SER A 254 33.43 -14.50 -47.57
N VAL A 255 33.42 -14.50 -46.23
CA VAL A 255 34.63 -14.21 -45.43
C VAL A 255 34.56 -14.97 -44.10
N ALA A 256 35.59 -15.79 -43.91
CA ALA A 256 35.93 -16.50 -42.69
C ALA A 256 36.46 -15.55 -41.59
N GLY A 257 36.27 -15.92 -40.33
CA GLY A 257 36.86 -15.19 -39.20
C GLY A 257 36.78 -15.97 -37.89
N ASN A 258 37.69 -16.92 -37.72
CA ASN A 258 37.98 -17.62 -36.46
C ASN A 258 38.49 -16.63 -35.40
N ASN A 259 38.02 -16.73 -34.15
CA ASN A 259 38.72 -16.22 -32.98
C ASN A 259 38.84 -17.32 -31.92
N PRO A 260 40.05 -17.63 -31.42
CA PRO A 260 40.26 -18.64 -30.39
C PRO A 260 40.05 -18.09 -28.98
N THR A 261 39.42 -18.93 -28.16
CA THR A 261 39.26 -18.81 -26.70
C THR A 261 40.59 -19.09 -26.00
N THR A 262 41.12 -18.11 -25.26
CA THR A 262 42.27 -18.30 -24.36
C THR A 262 41.76 -18.36 -22.91
N ALA A 263 41.95 -19.50 -22.26
CA ALA A 263 41.76 -19.67 -20.82
C ALA A 263 43.03 -19.25 -20.05
N PRO A 264 42.93 -18.76 -18.80
CA PRO A 264 44.08 -18.60 -17.93
C PRO A 264 44.40 -19.91 -17.20
N ALA A 265 45.70 -20.21 -17.10
CA ALA A 265 46.24 -21.30 -16.29
C ALA A 265 46.51 -20.83 -14.84
N VAL A 266 46.51 -21.83 -13.96
CA VAL A 266 46.74 -21.88 -12.50
C VAL A 266 48.02 -21.19 -12.05
#